data_AF-A0AAT9GPT1-F1
#
_entry.id   AF-A0AAT9GPT1-F1
#
_cell.length_a   1.000
_cell.length_b   1.000
_cell.length_c   1.000
_cell.angle_alpha   90.00
_cell.angle_beta   90.00
_cell.angle_gamma   90.00
#
_symmetry.space_group_name_H-M   'P 1'
#
loop_
_entity.id
_entity.type
_entity.pdbx_description
1 polymer ?
#
loop_
_entity_poly.entity_id
_entity_poly.type
_entity_poly.pdbx_seq_one_letter_code
_entity_poly.pdbx_strand_id
1 'polypeptide(L)'
;MLNLLYSQLSLTRKSSILPDRVVTVKSEEDLKNISEGVGRYEYTRGIEGKIIVDLTNLKGIERKDDKLRVLAGTHWREVISYNPEIFGNLDFSVAGSIEYSDAGFGFNEFRFIKDRAEVEAYLNGNKYVGKYKGGIIYAVLIRQESKELVTKSFESNDFDVIYYKIKSWFATSYPAFRDITVAWNNGKFVLNVTYTKVREELLKNFISDFPEGQILYEDLNFPHKYRYFGVVSFDDLYKIKDQILKSTRAFLRIGFKNIYFSIYSNTFLNFPGIELNNFSDINETNLLNGCIMCGKCVEVCPYSEYKGSPVYSPLGFYVLQALGSSIQINCHMCGKCVEVCPANLDILSDISKTATYEVKTTSDSLNIKELNSNRVIVITPISLDLKERLVKALLYLYSKGSIVGIKYLDININDLIKNKIDWKSISTKFTGITQIITLTPEEYYYLQPLKQYLVLDISYIEDYVLPEIEIDYKKLHIPCYLKDLEKKIKPSKCSFAFLDILNNTSVPNNIKDEITLCPLTARKLNIKTPLDLLIPTINLGIINQTVNKIKEKLKDSSQLLDDAIWYSGIADDLYSQISDNLYTYALQEVPKEELLLLYLYLDNVDLNQQDKKNLEQKIPQLLIK
;
A
#
# COMPACT_ATOMS: atom_id res chain seq x y z
N MET A 1 -16.63 8.45 16.83
CA MET A 1 -16.28 8.24 15.40
C MET A 1 -16.35 6.78 14.98
N LEU A 2 -15.76 5.82 15.71
CA LEU A 2 -15.86 4.40 15.36
C LEU A 2 -17.32 3.93 15.24
N ASN A 3 -18.18 4.30 16.20
CA ASN A 3 -19.61 3.99 16.14
C ASN A 3 -20.30 4.59 14.89
N LEU A 4 -19.87 5.76 14.41
CA LEU A 4 -20.41 6.37 13.18
C LEU A 4 -20.01 5.55 11.95
N LEU A 5 -18.75 5.12 11.86
CA LEU A 5 -18.28 4.24 10.78
C LEU A 5 -19.14 2.97 10.70
N TYR A 6 -19.35 2.29 11.83
CA TYR A 6 -20.16 1.07 11.87
C TYR A 6 -21.68 1.32 11.81
N SER A 7 -22.14 2.56 11.94
CA SER A 7 -23.55 2.89 11.64
C SER A 7 -23.87 2.80 10.15
N GLN A 8 -22.86 2.85 9.27
CA GLN A 8 -23.05 2.60 7.85
C GLN A 8 -23.20 1.09 7.60
N LEU A 9 -24.35 0.68 7.04
CA LEU A 9 -24.69 -0.73 6.82
C LEU A 9 -24.45 -1.18 5.36
N SER A 10 -24.65 -0.28 4.39
CA SER A 10 -24.39 -0.49 2.96
C SER A 10 -23.99 0.84 2.28
N LEU A 11 -23.97 0.95 0.95
CA LEU A 11 -23.61 2.20 0.26
C LEU A 11 -24.68 3.29 0.40
N THR A 12 -25.92 2.86 0.65
CA THR A 12 -27.11 3.71 0.65
C THR A 12 -27.90 3.63 1.95
N ARG A 13 -27.53 2.70 2.85
CA ARG A 13 -28.24 2.47 4.12
C ARG A 13 -27.37 2.78 5.33
N LYS A 14 -27.92 3.65 6.19
CA LYS A 14 -27.45 3.89 7.56
C LYS A 14 -28.37 3.15 8.54
N SER A 15 -27.80 2.75 9.67
CA SER A 15 -28.57 2.26 10.81
C SER A 15 -29.47 3.34 11.38
N SER A 16 -30.67 2.95 11.81
CA SER A 16 -31.64 3.79 12.50
C SER A 16 -31.16 4.21 13.89
N ILE A 17 -30.25 3.43 14.48
CA ILE A 17 -29.61 3.70 15.76
C ILE A 17 -28.11 3.87 15.58
N LEU A 18 -27.51 4.78 16.35
CA LEU A 18 -26.06 4.80 16.46
C LEU A 18 -25.64 3.68 17.43
N PRO A 19 -24.65 2.84 17.10
CA PRO A 19 -24.11 1.88 18.06
C PRO A 19 -23.66 2.58 19.34
N ASP A 20 -24.04 2.01 20.49
CA ASP A 20 -23.59 2.45 21.81
C ASP A 20 -22.14 2.03 22.03
N ARG A 21 -21.79 0.82 21.57
CA ARG A 21 -20.47 0.21 21.76
C ARG A 21 -20.02 -0.57 20.52
N VAL A 22 -18.74 -0.42 20.18
CA VAL A 22 -18.05 -1.28 19.22
C VAL A 22 -16.94 -2.03 19.96
N VAL A 23 -16.97 -3.36 19.91
CA VAL A 23 -15.97 -4.24 20.54
C VAL A 23 -15.13 -4.88 19.45
N THR A 24 -13.85 -4.49 19.35
CA THR A 24 -12.91 -5.12 18.41
C THR A 24 -12.38 -6.43 18.99
N VAL A 25 -12.57 -7.52 18.25
CA VAL A 25 -12.17 -8.87 18.66
C VAL A 25 -10.77 -9.19 18.12
N LYS A 26 -9.85 -9.55 19.02
CA LYS A 26 -8.48 -9.98 18.67
C LYS A 26 -8.27 -11.46 18.95
N SER A 27 -9.02 -12.01 19.91
CA SER A 27 -8.93 -13.40 20.35
C SER A 27 -10.30 -13.94 20.72
N GLU A 28 -10.38 -15.26 20.91
CA GLU A 28 -11.62 -15.90 21.35
C GLU A 28 -12.08 -15.41 22.74
N GLU A 29 -11.16 -15.00 23.61
CA GLU A 29 -11.47 -14.54 24.96
C GLU A 29 -12.32 -13.27 24.98
N ASP A 30 -12.17 -12.42 23.97
CA ASP A 30 -12.94 -11.18 23.82
C ASP A 30 -14.44 -11.45 23.64
N LEU A 31 -14.82 -12.66 23.19
CA LEU A 31 -16.22 -13.05 22.93
C LEU A 31 -16.93 -13.64 24.16
N LYS A 32 -16.21 -14.18 25.14
CA LYS A 32 -16.79 -14.92 26.28
C LYS A 32 -17.70 -14.06 27.17
N ASN A 33 -17.47 -12.75 27.20
CA ASN A 33 -18.23 -11.80 28.02
C ASN A 33 -19.26 -10.99 27.21
N ILE A 34 -19.49 -11.36 25.95
CA ILE A 34 -20.47 -10.69 25.10
C ILE A 34 -21.76 -11.50 25.10
N SER A 35 -22.70 -11.09 25.94
CA SER A 35 -24.04 -11.70 26.03
C SER A 35 -25.01 -11.19 24.97
N GLU A 36 -24.76 -10.00 24.41
CA GLU A 36 -25.59 -9.33 23.41
C GLU A 36 -24.74 -8.58 22.38
N GLY A 37 -25.14 -8.58 21.11
CA GLY A 37 -24.47 -7.86 20.04
C GLY A 37 -24.62 -8.53 18.67
N VAL A 38 -24.26 -7.80 17.62
CA VAL A 38 -24.25 -8.29 16.24
C VAL A 38 -22.84 -8.28 15.68
N GLY A 39 -22.48 -9.33 14.94
CA GLY A 39 -21.17 -9.45 14.32
C GLY A 39 -21.00 -8.50 13.12
N ARG A 40 -19.83 -7.89 13.00
CA ARG A 40 -19.38 -7.22 11.77
C ARG A 40 -18.14 -7.93 11.24
N TYR A 41 -18.33 -8.68 10.16
CA TYR A 41 -17.29 -9.54 9.58
C TYR A 41 -16.54 -8.86 8.43
N GLU A 42 -17.14 -7.86 7.81
CA GLU A 42 -16.61 -7.10 6.66
C GLU A 42 -17.18 -5.68 6.64
N TYR A 43 -16.59 -4.79 5.84
CA TYR A 43 -17.07 -3.40 5.71
C TYR A 43 -18.20 -3.25 4.69
N THR A 44 -18.29 -4.17 3.73
CA THR A 44 -19.23 -4.10 2.60
C THR A 44 -20.69 -4.17 3.03
N ARG A 45 -20.98 -4.94 4.08
CA ARG A 45 -22.33 -5.24 4.57
C ARG A 45 -22.38 -5.25 6.09
N GLY A 46 -23.50 -4.81 6.65
CA GLY A 46 -23.72 -4.71 8.08
C GLY A 46 -25.14 -4.97 8.51
N ILE A 47 -25.28 -5.36 9.78
CA ILE A 47 -26.56 -5.42 10.49
C ILE A 47 -26.59 -4.32 11.54
N GLU A 48 -27.79 -3.78 11.77
CA GLU A 48 -28.10 -2.84 12.83
C GLU A 48 -27.95 -3.49 14.22
N GLY A 49 -27.34 -2.78 15.16
CA GLY A 49 -27.26 -3.23 16.55
C GLY A 49 -26.65 -2.17 17.48
N LYS A 50 -27.07 -2.19 18.75
CA LYS A 50 -26.53 -1.31 19.81
C LYS A 50 -25.08 -1.67 20.16
N ILE A 51 -24.77 -2.95 20.18
CA ILE A 51 -23.41 -3.46 20.37
C ILE A 51 -22.96 -4.13 19.08
N ILE A 52 -21.92 -3.57 18.46
CA ILE A 52 -21.26 -4.16 17.28
C ILE A 52 -20.02 -4.90 17.74
N VAL A 53 -19.88 -6.14 17.30
CA VAL A 53 -18.69 -6.97 17.53
C VAL A 53 -17.88 -6.99 16.24
N ASP A 54 -16.83 -6.17 16.21
CA ASP A 54 -15.97 -5.99 15.05
C ASP A 54 -14.97 -7.14 14.93
N LEU A 55 -15.20 -7.96 13.91
CA LEU A 55 -14.44 -9.17 13.58
C LEU A 55 -13.68 -9.01 12.26
N THR A 56 -13.69 -7.81 11.66
CA THR A 56 -13.09 -7.53 10.34
C THR A 56 -11.61 -7.87 10.26
N ASN A 57 -10.89 -7.74 11.38
CA ASN A 57 -9.46 -8.06 11.49
C ASN A 57 -9.18 -9.45 12.07
N LEU A 58 -10.21 -10.20 12.47
CA LEU A 58 -10.06 -11.57 12.99
C LEU A 58 -9.87 -12.54 11.82
N LYS A 59 -8.64 -12.60 11.31
CA LYS A 59 -8.26 -13.37 10.12
C LYS A 59 -7.29 -14.50 10.45
N GLY A 60 -7.45 -15.65 9.79
CA GLY A 60 -6.58 -16.80 9.92
C GLY A 60 -7.18 -18.05 9.28
N ILE A 61 -6.32 -18.95 8.81
CA ILE A 61 -6.70 -20.23 8.20
C ILE A 61 -5.85 -21.33 8.84
N GLU A 62 -6.49 -22.38 9.32
CA GLU A 62 -5.86 -23.57 9.89
C GLU A 62 -6.40 -24.80 9.16
N ARG A 63 -5.51 -25.69 8.68
CA ARG A 63 -5.92 -26.98 8.10
C ARG A 63 -6.16 -27.98 9.22
N LYS A 64 -7.31 -28.66 9.18
CA LYS A 64 -7.72 -29.72 10.12
C LYS A 64 -8.26 -30.90 9.33
N ASP A 65 -7.43 -31.90 9.07
CA ASP A 65 -7.79 -33.10 8.32
C ASP A 65 -8.41 -32.77 6.94
N ASP A 66 -9.70 -33.08 6.73
CA ASP A 66 -10.47 -32.79 5.52
C ASP A 66 -11.19 -31.43 5.54
N LYS A 67 -10.98 -30.63 6.59
CA LYS A 67 -11.60 -29.31 6.79
C LYS A 67 -10.57 -28.19 6.93
N LEU A 68 -11.01 -26.99 6.59
CA LEU A 68 -10.38 -25.72 6.88
C LEU A 68 -11.14 -25.07 8.03
N ARG A 69 -10.41 -24.70 9.09
CA ARG A 69 -10.93 -23.80 10.12
C ARG A 69 -10.49 -22.38 9.76
N VAL A 70 -11.46 -21.54 9.43
CA VAL A 70 -11.26 -20.19 8.93
C VAL A 70 -11.83 -19.19 9.93
N LEU A 71 -11.04 -18.21 10.37
CA LEU A 71 -11.52 -17.17 11.28
C LEU A 71 -12.50 -16.22 10.59
N ALA A 72 -13.41 -15.64 11.38
CA ALA A 72 -14.62 -15.01 10.86
C ALA A 72 -14.40 -13.88 9.83
N GLY A 73 -13.39 -13.04 10.03
CA GLY A 73 -13.08 -11.89 9.15
C GLY A 73 -12.26 -12.24 7.91
N THR A 74 -11.82 -13.49 7.75
CA THR A 74 -11.04 -13.89 6.57
C THR A 74 -11.90 -13.84 5.31
N HIS A 75 -11.40 -13.20 4.26
CA HIS A 75 -12.09 -13.11 2.97
C HIS A 75 -11.93 -14.38 2.13
N TRP A 76 -12.92 -14.71 1.29
CA TRP A 76 -12.85 -15.88 0.41
C TRP A 76 -11.64 -15.88 -0.53
N ARG A 77 -11.15 -14.71 -0.95
CA ARG A 77 -9.91 -14.56 -1.74
C ARG A 77 -8.69 -15.19 -1.06
N GLU A 78 -8.63 -15.15 0.26
CA GLU A 78 -7.53 -15.74 1.04
C GLU A 78 -7.70 -17.27 1.13
N VAL A 79 -8.95 -17.74 1.21
CA VAL A 79 -9.30 -19.16 1.39
C VAL A 79 -9.21 -19.96 0.10
N ILE A 80 -9.45 -19.34 -1.07
CA ILE A 80 -9.60 -20.07 -2.34
C ILE A 80 -8.37 -20.92 -2.70
N SER A 81 -7.17 -20.47 -2.31
CA SER A 81 -5.91 -21.19 -2.50
C SER A 81 -5.82 -22.53 -1.75
N TYR A 82 -6.73 -22.78 -0.81
CA TYR A 82 -6.83 -24.03 -0.04
C TYR A 82 -7.84 -25.03 -0.62
N ASN A 83 -8.38 -24.75 -1.81
CA ASN A 83 -9.37 -25.56 -2.51
C ASN A 83 -10.63 -25.86 -1.68
N PRO A 84 -11.35 -24.84 -1.18
CA PRO A 84 -12.57 -25.06 -0.41
C PRO A 84 -13.69 -25.64 -1.29
N GLU A 85 -14.52 -26.52 -0.73
CA GLU A 85 -15.62 -27.19 -1.45
C GLU A 85 -16.74 -26.23 -1.90
N ILE A 86 -16.85 -25.09 -1.20
CA ILE A 86 -17.79 -24.00 -1.45
C ILE A 86 -17.08 -22.66 -1.23
N PHE A 87 -17.51 -21.61 -1.91
CA PHE A 87 -17.02 -20.25 -1.67
C PHE A 87 -18.01 -19.19 -2.18
N GLY A 88 -17.99 -18.01 -1.58
CA GLY A 88 -18.81 -16.86 -1.98
C GLY A 88 -18.06 -15.86 -2.86
N ASN A 89 -18.52 -14.61 -2.86
CA ASN A 89 -17.78 -13.48 -3.44
C ASN A 89 -16.39 -13.38 -2.78
N LEU A 90 -15.35 -13.24 -3.59
CA LEU A 90 -13.96 -13.25 -3.13
C LEU A 90 -13.65 -12.13 -2.12
N ASP A 91 -14.33 -11.00 -2.20
CA ASP A 91 -14.11 -9.85 -1.32
C ASP A 91 -15.06 -9.83 -0.10
N PHE A 92 -15.88 -10.87 0.08
CA PHE A 92 -16.67 -11.09 1.28
C PHE A 92 -15.95 -12.02 2.26
N SER A 93 -16.20 -11.79 3.53
CA SER A 93 -15.78 -12.62 4.66
C SER A 93 -16.54 -13.94 4.68
N VAL A 94 -15.86 -15.01 5.09
CA VAL A 94 -16.46 -16.36 5.16
C VAL A 94 -17.63 -16.39 6.16
N ALA A 95 -17.48 -15.77 7.33
CA ALA A 95 -18.57 -15.69 8.30
C ALA A 95 -19.72 -14.80 7.83
N GLY A 96 -19.41 -13.69 7.15
CA GLY A 96 -20.42 -12.85 6.52
C GLY A 96 -21.28 -13.64 5.53
N SER A 97 -20.68 -14.50 4.71
CA SER A 97 -21.44 -15.35 3.79
C SER A 97 -22.37 -16.36 4.47
N ILE A 98 -22.08 -16.77 5.71
CA ILE A 98 -22.99 -17.61 6.50
C ILE A 98 -24.10 -16.76 7.13
N GLU A 99 -23.74 -15.65 7.77
CA GLU A 99 -24.67 -14.72 8.43
C GLU A 99 -25.74 -14.22 7.46
N TYR A 100 -25.29 -13.73 6.30
CA TYR A 100 -26.15 -13.14 5.27
C TYR A 100 -26.80 -14.18 4.35
N SER A 101 -26.56 -15.47 4.60
CA SER A 101 -27.07 -16.58 3.79
C SER A 101 -26.76 -16.42 2.29
N ASP A 102 -25.48 -16.19 1.98
CA ASP A 102 -25.03 -16.03 0.59
C ASP A 102 -25.17 -17.34 -0.18
N ALA A 103 -25.58 -17.24 -1.45
CA ALA A 103 -25.34 -18.28 -2.44
C ALA A 103 -23.97 -18.06 -3.08
N GLY A 104 -23.19 -19.14 -3.16
CA GLY A 104 -21.85 -19.13 -3.76
C GLY A 104 -21.66 -20.26 -4.75
N PHE A 105 -20.41 -20.55 -5.07
CA PHE A 105 -20.05 -21.76 -5.78
C PHE A 105 -20.53 -22.99 -5.03
N GLY A 106 -21.21 -23.89 -5.76
CA GLY A 106 -21.82 -25.08 -5.20
C GLY A 106 -23.31 -24.91 -4.92
N PHE A 107 -23.93 -23.78 -5.27
CA PHE A 107 -25.33 -23.49 -4.92
C PHE A 107 -26.31 -24.51 -5.48
N ASN A 108 -26.05 -25.07 -6.67
CA ASN A 108 -26.92 -26.08 -7.25
C ASN A 108 -26.97 -27.35 -6.38
N GLU A 109 -25.82 -27.81 -5.87
CA GLU A 109 -25.72 -29.03 -5.06
C GLU A 109 -26.03 -28.80 -3.59
N PHE A 110 -25.53 -27.70 -3.02
CA PHE A 110 -25.50 -27.49 -1.57
C PHE A 110 -26.45 -26.41 -1.08
N ARG A 111 -27.08 -25.65 -1.98
CA ARG A 111 -27.86 -24.44 -1.64
C ARG A 111 -26.96 -23.38 -1.01
N PHE A 112 -27.40 -22.72 0.06
CA PHE A 112 -26.66 -21.59 0.64
C PHE A 112 -25.39 -22.09 1.34
N ILE A 113 -24.38 -21.23 1.44
CA ILE A 113 -23.09 -21.59 2.04
C ILE A 113 -23.26 -22.14 3.47
N LYS A 114 -24.17 -21.55 4.24
CA LYS A 114 -24.51 -21.99 5.61
C LYS A 114 -25.04 -23.42 5.70
N ASP A 115 -25.59 -23.98 4.62
CA ASP A 115 -26.19 -25.32 4.61
C ASP A 115 -25.11 -26.41 4.53
N ARG A 116 -23.91 -26.06 4.06
CA ARG A 116 -22.75 -26.95 3.89
C ARG A 116 -21.60 -26.69 4.86
N ALA A 117 -21.56 -25.52 5.49
CA ALA A 117 -20.56 -25.17 6.49
C ALA A 117 -21.02 -25.46 7.94
N GLU A 118 -20.06 -25.66 8.83
CA GLU A 118 -20.25 -25.63 10.28
C GLU A 118 -19.58 -24.38 10.85
N VAL A 119 -19.97 -23.95 12.04
CA VAL A 119 -19.39 -22.78 12.72
C VAL A 119 -18.95 -23.12 14.12
N GLU A 120 -17.97 -22.36 14.61
CA GLU A 120 -17.76 -22.11 16.02
C GLU A 120 -18.34 -20.72 16.31
N ALA A 121 -19.44 -20.65 17.07
CA ALA A 121 -20.18 -19.42 17.28
C ALA A 121 -20.61 -19.26 18.75
N TYR A 122 -20.96 -18.04 19.12
CA TYR A 122 -21.37 -17.66 20.46
C TYR A 122 -22.82 -17.16 20.44
N LEU A 123 -23.68 -17.81 21.21
CA LEU A 123 -25.08 -17.41 21.40
C LEU A 123 -25.33 -17.17 22.89
N ASN A 124 -25.73 -15.94 23.23
CA ASN A 124 -25.90 -15.49 24.61
C ASN A 124 -24.66 -15.77 25.49
N GLY A 125 -23.46 -15.49 24.96
CA GLY A 125 -22.17 -15.73 25.62
C GLY A 125 -21.70 -17.19 25.63
N ASN A 126 -22.50 -18.15 25.20
CA ASN A 126 -22.14 -19.58 25.21
C ASN A 126 -21.63 -20.04 23.84
N LYS A 127 -20.47 -20.69 23.82
CA LYS A 127 -19.91 -21.29 22.61
C LYS A 127 -20.72 -22.52 22.18
N TYR A 128 -20.98 -22.65 20.89
CA TYR A 128 -21.47 -23.87 20.26
C TYR A 128 -20.72 -24.17 18.97
N VAL A 129 -20.74 -25.44 18.57
CA VAL A 129 -20.15 -25.93 17.32
C VAL A 129 -21.19 -26.70 16.53
N GLY A 130 -21.27 -26.46 15.22
CA GLY A 130 -22.16 -27.18 14.31
C GLY A 130 -22.86 -26.26 13.31
N LYS A 131 -24.07 -26.62 12.89
CA LYS A 131 -24.88 -25.75 12.00
C LYS A 131 -25.16 -24.41 12.68
N TYR A 132 -25.10 -23.33 11.90
CA TYR A 132 -25.35 -21.99 12.41
C TYR A 132 -26.79 -21.82 12.87
N LYS A 133 -26.98 -21.35 14.11
CA LYS A 133 -28.29 -21.15 14.77
C LYS A 133 -28.51 -19.70 15.21
N GLY A 134 -27.66 -18.77 14.76
CA GLY A 134 -27.64 -17.37 15.20
C GLY A 134 -26.48 -17.07 16.16
N GLY A 135 -26.26 -15.78 16.44
CA GLY A 135 -25.22 -15.29 17.36
C GLY A 135 -24.00 -14.73 16.62
N ILE A 136 -22.84 -14.74 17.28
CA ILE A 136 -21.59 -14.21 16.73
C ILE A 136 -20.72 -15.38 16.26
N ILE A 137 -20.38 -15.40 14.98
CA ILE A 137 -19.51 -16.42 14.40
C ILE A 137 -18.05 -16.07 14.72
N TYR A 138 -17.33 -16.98 15.37
CA TYR A 138 -15.89 -16.83 15.65
C TYR A 138 -15.04 -17.46 14.55
N ALA A 139 -15.41 -18.65 14.12
CA ALA A 139 -14.75 -19.38 13.04
C ALA A 139 -15.75 -20.22 12.24
N VAL A 140 -15.36 -20.58 11.03
CA VAL A 140 -16.13 -21.39 10.09
C VAL A 140 -15.30 -22.62 9.71
N LEU A 141 -15.95 -23.78 9.69
CA LEU A 141 -15.39 -25.06 9.30
C LEU A 141 -15.93 -25.45 7.92
N ILE A 142 -15.05 -25.52 6.93
CA ILE A 142 -15.39 -25.78 5.52
C ILE A 142 -14.61 -27.00 5.04
N ARG A 143 -15.23 -27.93 4.32
CA ARG A 143 -14.50 -29.05 3.72
C ARG A 143 -13.59 -28.61 2.59
N GLN A 144 -12.47 -29.29 2.43
CA GLN A 144 -11.65 -29.17 1.24
C GLN A 144 -12.24 -30.04 0.12
N GLU A 145 -12.22 -29.54 -1.11
CA GLU A 145 -12.56 -30.35 -2.27
C GLU A 145 -11.40 -31.31 -2.56
N SER A 146 -11.71 -32.60 -2.62
CA SER A 146 -10.77 -33.67 -2.91
C SER A 146 -10.99 -34.29 -4.28
N LYS A 147 -12.12 -33.99 -4.92
CA LYS A 147 -12.51 -34.52 -6.22
C LYS A 147 -12.08 -33.56 -7.32
N GLU A 148 -11.67 -34.13 -8.45
CA GLU A 148 -11.39 -33.35 -9.65
C GLU A 148 -12.67 -32.66 -10.14
N LEU A 149 -12.60 -31.33 -10.29
CA LEU A 149 -13.67 -30.52 -10.84
C LEU A 149 -13.42 -30.28 -12.33
N VAL A 150 -14.45 -30.50 -13.13
CA VAL A 150 -14.50 -30.12 -14.55
C VAL A 150 -15.42 -28.93 -14.68
N THR A 151 -15.00 -27.96 -15.47
CA THR A 151 -15.78 -26.75 -15.74
C THR A 151 -15.99 -26.59 -17.23
N LYS A 152 -17.24 -26.34 -17.63
CA LYS A 152 -17.64 -26.10 -19.02
C LYS A 152 -18.34 -24.75 -19.10
N SER A 153 -18.16 -24.04 -20.22
CA SER A 153 -18.72 -22.70 -20.40
C SER A 153 -19.45 -22.58 -21.73
N PHE A 154 -20.52 -21.79 -21.75
CA PHE A 154 -21.24 -21.38 -22.95
C PHE A 154 -21.48 -19.87 -22.91
N GLU A 155 -21.22 -19.20 -24.03
CA GLU A 155 -21.36 -17.74 -24.14
C GLU A 155 -22.50 -17.36 -25.08
N SER A 156 -23.21 -16.29 -24.74
CA SER A 156 -24.23 -15.68 -25.60
C SER A 156 -24.34 -14.19 -25.29
N ASN A 157 -24.65 -13.37 -26.29
CA ASN A 157 -25.01 -11.96 -26.06
C ASN A 157 -26.53 -11.80 -25.78
N ASP A 158 -27.30 -12.86 -25.97
CA ASP A 158 -28.74 -12.88 -25.79
C ASP A 158 -29.12 -13.64 -24.51
N PHE A 159 -29.84 -12.94 -23.63
CA PHE A 159 -30.39 -13.49 -22.40
C PHE A 159 -31.35 -14.64 -22.66
N ASP A 160 -32.17 -14.55 -23.72
CA ASP A 160 -33.23 -15.52 -23.99
C ASP A 160 -32.62 -16.89 -24.31
N VAL A 161 -31.50 -16.93 -25.03
CA VAL A 161 -30.73 -18.16 -25.29
C VAL A 161 -30.31 -18.84 -23.99
N ILE A 162 -29.76 -18.08 -23.03
CA ILE A 162 -29.33 -18.61 -21.74
C ILE A 162 -30.52 -19.09 -20.92
N TYR A 163 -31.57 -18.27 -20.83
CA TYR A 163 -32.77 -18.57 -20.09
C TYR A 163 -33.43 -19.87 -20.57
N TYR A 164 -33.69 -20.00 -21.87
CA TYR A 164 -34.36 -21.19 -22.42
C TYR A 164 -33.51 -22.44 -22.31
N LYS A 165 -32.18 -22.32 -22.47
CA LYS A 165 -31.25 -23.44 -22.27
C LYS A 165 -31.33 -23.96 -20.84
N ILE A 166 -31.21 -23.10 -19.83
CA ILE A 166 -31.30 -23.49 -18.41
C ILE A 166 -32.70 -24.01 -18.08
N LYS A 167 -33.76 -23.33 -18.55
CA LYS A 167 -35.15 -23.76 -18.33
C LYS A 167 -35.39 -25.17 -18.85
N SER A 168 -34.85 -25.51 -20.02
CA SER A 168 -34.98 -26.86 -20.60
C SER A 168 -34.37 -27.96 -19.72
N TRP A 169 -33.24 -27.66 -19.04
CA TRP A 169 -32.56 -28.62 -18.18
C TRP A 169 -33.41 -28.99 -16.97
N PHE A 170 -34.01 -27.98 -16.33
CA PHE A 170 -34.85 -28.13 -15.15
C PHE A 170 -36.29 -28.55 -15.44
N ALA A 171 -36.76 -28.43 -16.68
CA ALA A 171 -38.06 -28.95 -17.11
C ALA A 171 -38.08 -30.48 -17.21
N THR A 172 -36.92 -31.09 -17.47
CA THR A 172 -36.82 -32.53 -17.80
C THR A 172 -36.11 -33.35 -16.73
N SER A 173 -35.31 -32.73 -15.87
CA SER A 173 -34.52 -33.43 -14.84
C SER A 173 -33.97 -32.48 -13.77
N TYR A 174 -33.25 -33.04 -12.79
CA TYR A 174 -32.38 -32.29 -11.90
C TYR A 174 -30.92 -32.57 -12.25
N PRO A 175 -30.23 -31.67 -12.98
CA PRO A 175 -28.87 -31.93 -13.42
C PRO A 175 -27.90 -31.93 -12.24
N ALA A 176 -27.08 -32.98 -12.14
CA ALA A 176 -26.16 -33.25 -11.02
C ALA A 176 -24.89 -32.37 -11.02
N PHE A 177 -25.02 -31.11 -11.47
CA PHE A 177 -23.93 -30.12 -11.40
C PHE A 177 -23.61 -29.77 -9.95
N ARG A 178 -22.34 -29.49 -9.66
CA ARG A 178 -21.91 -28.83 -8.42
C ARG A 178 -22.43 -27.40 -8.41
N ASP A 179 -22.14 -26.68 -9.49
CA ASP A 179 -22.47 -25.27 -9.65
C ASP A 179 -23.01 -24.97 -11.04
N ILE A 180 -23.96 -24.05 -11.12
CA ILE A 180 -24.49 -23.48 -12.36
C ILE A 180 -24.55 -21.97 -12.13
N THR A 181 -23.65 -21.24 -12.77
CA THR A 181 -23.55 -19.78 -12.62
C THR A 181 -23.65 -19.11 -13.97
N VAL A 182 -24.53 -18.11 -14.07
CA VAL A 182 -24.59 -17.19 -15.22
C VAL A 182 -23.98 -15.87 -14.80
N ALA A 183 -22.96 -15.40 -15.51
CA ALA A 183 -22.42 -14.07 -15.33
C ALA A 183 -22.78 -13.17 -16.52
N TRP A 184 -23.25 -11.96 -16.24
CA TRP A 184 -23.37 -10.86 -17.20
C TRP A 184 -22.19 -9.91 -17.01
N ASN A 185 -21.43 -9.66 -18.06
CA ASN A 185 -20.32 -8.71 -18.04
C ASN A 185 -20.07 -8.18 -19.46
N ASN A 186 -19.94 -6.86 -19.62
CA ASN A 186 -19.59 -6.21 -20.88
C ASN A 186 -20.43 -6.65 -22.10
N GLY A 187 -21.75 -6.75 -21.93
CA GLY A 187 -22.65 -7.09 -23.04
C GLY A 187 -22.76 -8.58 -23.35
N LYS A 188 -22.16 -9.45 -22.54
CA LYS A 188 -22.12 -10.91 -22.74
C LYS A 188 -22.58 -11.67 -21.51
N PHE A 189 -23.32 -12.74 -21.75
CA PHE A 189 -23.62 -13.78 -20.77
C PHE A 189 -22.63 -14.94 -20.92
N VAL A 190 -22.12 -15.39 -19.78
CA VAL A 190 -21.33 -16.61 -19.66
C VAL A 190 -22.08 -17.55 -18.72
N LEU A 191 -22.63 -18.63 -19.26
CA LEU A 191 -23.18 -19.74 -18.48
C LEU A 191 -22.05 -20.74 -18.21
N ASN A 192 -21.68 -20.86 -16.95
CA ASN A 192 -20.65 -21.76 -16.46
C ASN A 192 -21.30 -22.88 -15.64
N VAL A 193 -20.90 -24.12 -15.94
CA VAL A 193 -21.31 -25.29 -15.16
C VAL A 193 -20.08 -26.02 -14.66
N THR A 194 -20.07 -26.34 -13.38
CA THR A 194 -18.99 -27.08 -12.74
C THR A 194 -19.53 -28.35 -12.12
N TYR A 195 -18.79 -29.45 -12.22
CA TYR A 195 -19.17 -30.75 -11.68
C TYR A 195 -17.92 -31.58 -11.35
N THR A 196 -18.08 -32.57 -10.48
CA THR A 196 -17.00 -33.53 -10.22
C THR A 196 -16.86 -34.46 -11.42
N LYS A 197 -15.62 -34.79 -11.86
CA LYS A 197 -15.35 -35.63 -13.04
C LYS A 197 -16.17 -36.92 -13.11
N VAL A 198 -16.38 -37.57 -11.97
CA VAL A 198 -17.19 -38.80 -11.84
C VAL A 198 -18.66 -38.67 -12.27
N ARG A 199 -19.20 -37.44 -12.40
CA ARG A 199 -20.59 -37.17 -12.82
C ARG A 199 -20.72 -36.86 -14.31
N GLU A 200 -19.62 -36.79 -15.06
CA GLU A 200 -19.63 -36.32 -16.45
C GLU A 200 -20.59 -37.11 -17.34
N GLU A 201 -20.64 -38.44 -17.20
CA GLU A 201 -21.55 -39.31 -17.94
C GLU A 201 -23.03 -38.94 -17.73
N LEU A 202 -23.42 -38.57 -16.50
CA LEU A 202 -24.78 -38.14 -16.18
C LEU A 202 -25.12 -36.77 -16.79
N LEU A 203 -24.10 -36.00 -17.15
CA LEU A 203 -24.23 -34.61 -17.57
C LEU A 203 -24.07 -34.41 -19.08
N LYS A 204 -23.64 -35.43 -19.84
CA LYS A 204 -23.35 -35.36 -21.28
C LYS A 204 -24.40 -34.64 -22.10
N ASN A 205 -25.69 -34.93 -21.85
CA ASN A 205 -26.79 -34.33 -22.60
C ASN A 205 -26.99 -32.83 -22.34
N PHE A 206 -26.44 -32.30 -21.25
CA PHE A 206 -26.53 -30.87 -20.90
C PHE A 206 -25.32 -30.07 -21.40
N ILE A 207 -24.17 -30.73 -21.56
CA ILE A 207 -22.87 -30.07 -21.79
C ILE A 207 -22.20 -30.42 -23.13
N SER A 208 -22.84 -31.24 -23.98
CA SER A 208 -22.22 -31.75 -25.21
C SER A 208 -21.73 -30.66 -26.16
N ASP A 209 -22.36 -29.48 -26.11
CA ASP A 209 -22.03 -28.30 -26.91
C ASP A 209 -21.18 -27.25 -26.17
N PHE A 210 -20.73 -27.56 -24.94
CA PHE A 210 -19.96 -26.62 -24.14
C PHE A 210 -18.45 -26.88 -24.26
N PRO A 211 -17.62 -25.89 -24.66
CA PRO A 211 -16.18 -25.97 -24.53
C PRO A 211 -15.71 -26.04 -23.06
N GLU A 212 -14.44 -26.41 -22.88
CA GLU A 212 -13.76 -26.28 -21.59
C GLU A 212 -13.82 -24.83 -21.10
N GLY A 213 -14.05 -24.68 -19.80
CA GLY A 213 -14.20 -23.40 -19.13
C GLY A 213 -13.33 -23.30 -17.88
N GLN A 214 -13.45 -22.17 -17.20
CA GLN A 214 -12.85 -21.95 -15.89
C GLN A 214 -13.93 -21.54 -14.91
N ILE A 215 -13.72 -21.85 -13.63
CA ILE A 215 -14.62 -21.44 -12.55
C ILE A 215 -14.75 -19.91 -12.57
N LEU A 216 -15.99 -19.43 -12.54
CA LEU A 216 -16.27 -18.00 -12.45
C LEU A 216 -16.20 -17.55 -10.99
N TYR A 217 -15.37 -16.55 -10.73
CA TYR A 217 -15.26 -15.91 -9.43
C TYR A 217 -16.00 -14.57 -9.43
N GLU A 218 -16.93 -14.40 -8.49
CA GLU A 218 -17.50 -13.09 -8.20
C GLU A 218 -16.55 -12.30 -7.28
N ASP A 219 -16.28 -11.04 -7.61
CA ASP A 219 -15.55 -10.12 -6.75
C ASP A 219 -16.08 -8.69 -6.87
N LEU A 220 -15.41 -7.72 -6.23
CA LEU A 220 -15.72 -6.30 -6.29
C LEU A 220 -14.61 -5.49 -6.98
N ASN A 221 -13.76 -6.11 -7.83
CA ASN A 221 -12.66 -5.46 -8.52
C ASN A 221 -13.11 -4.66 -9.76
N PHE A 222 -14.13 -3.83 -9.61
CA PHE A 222 -14.62 -2.94 -10.66
C PHE A 222 -15.48 -1.81 -10.07
N PRO A 223 -15.56 -0.66 -10.76
CA PRO A 223 -16.40 0.46 -10.31
C PRO A 223 -17.89 0.12 -10.38
N HIS A 224 -18.61 0.40 -9.30
CA HIS A 224 -20.07 0.35 -9.22
C HIS A 224 -20.56 1.30 -8.13
N LYS A 225 -21.84 1.71 -8.17
CA LYS A 225 -22.45 2.60 -7.17
C LYS A 225 -23.53 1.94 -6.33
N TYR A 226 -24.10 0.84 -6.83
CA TYR A 226 -25.23 0.13 -6.22
C TYR A 226 -25.02 -1.38 -6.32
N ARG A 227 -25.53 -2.10 -5.31
CA ARG A 227 -25.46 -3.56 -5.21
C ARG A 227 -26.82 -4.10 -4.80
N TYR A 228 -27.34 -5.06 -5.55
CA TYR A 228 -28.64 -5.66 -5.31
C TYR A 228 -28.48 -7.17 -5.18
N PHE A 229 -29.06 -7.72 -4.13
CA PHE A 229 -29.00 -9.14 -3.83
C PHE A 229 -30.42 -9.64 -3.55
N GLY A 230 -30.76 -10.81 -4.06
CA GLY A 230 -32.07 -11.38 -3.82
C GLY A 230 -32.21 -12.77 -4.40
N VAL A 231 -33.41 -13.32 -4.23
CA VAL A 231 -33.78 -14.64 -4.72
C VAL A 231 -35.05 -14.52 -5.55
N VAL A 232 -35.06 -15.12 -6.72
CA VAL A 232 -36.24 -15.23 -7.59
C VAL A 232 -36.52 -16.69 -7.93
N SER A 233 -37.77 -16.99 -8.28
CA SER A 233 -38.09 -18.25 -8.93
C SER A 233 -37.62 -18.23 -10.38
N PHE A 234 -37.60 -19.40 -11.03
CA PHE A 234 -37.35 -19.47 -12.48
C PHE A 234 -38.36 -18.68 -13.31
N ASP A 235 -39.64 -18.68 -12.90
CA ASP A 235 -40.70 -17.96 -13.61
C ASP A 235 -40.57 -16.45 -13.43
N ASP A 236 -40.03 -16.00 -12.29
CA ASP A 236 -39.80 -14.59 -11.98
C ASP A 236 -38.47 -14.06 -12.52
N LEU A 237 -37.55 -14.91 -13.00
CA LEU A 237 -36.27 -14.48 -13.53
C LEU A 237 -36.42 -13.47 -14.69
N TYR A 238 -37.45 -13.62 -15.53
CA TYR A 238 -37.73 -12.66 -16.60
C TYR A 238 -38.07 -11.26 -16.09
N LYS A 239 -38.64 -11.14 -14.88
CA LYS A 239 -39.01 -9.84 -14.29
C LYS A 239 -37.79 -8.97 -14.00
N ILE A 240 -36.61 -9.58 -13.85
CA ILE A 240 -35.35 -8.87 -13.56
C ILE A 240 -34.41 -8.76 -14.78
N LYS A 241 -34.86 -9.16 -15.98
CA LYS A 241 -34.06 -9.11 -17.24
C LYS A 241 -33.49 -7.72 -17.50
N ASP A 242 -34.33 -6.69 -17.41
CA ASP A 242 -33.93 -5.31 -17.68
C ASP A 242 -32.87 -4.81 -16.68
N GLN A 243 -32.99 -5.18 -15.41
CA GLN A 243 -32.03 -4.83 -14.36
C GLN A 243 -30.68 -5.49 -14.62
N ILE A 244 -30.68 -6.76 -15.04
CA ILE A 244 -29.47 -7.47 -15.44
C ILE A 244 -28.80 -6.75 -16.62
N LEU A 245 -29.53 -6.46 -17.69
CA LEU A 245 -28.98 -5.84 -18.91
C LEU A 245 -28.46 -4.41 -18.68
N LYS A 246 -29.10 -3.63 -17.80
CA LYS A 246 -28.67 -2.27 -17.42
C LYS A 246 -27.51 -2.27 -16.42
N SER A 247 -27.25 -3.40 -15.76
CA SER A 247 -26.19 -3.50 -14.78
C SER A 247 -24.79 -3.50 -15.41
N THR A 248 -23.80 -3.12 -14.62
CA THR A 248 -22.39 -3.25 -14.99
C THR A 248 -21.96 -4.71 -14.96
N ARG A 249 -22.38 -5.45 -13.91
CA ARG A 249 -22.19 -6.89 -13.80
C ARG A 249 -23.35 -7.54 -13.07
N ALA A 250 -23.68 -8.77 -13.43
CA ALA A 250 -24.61 -9.60 -12.67
C ALA A 250 -24.12 -11.04 -12.57
N PHE A 251 -24.47 -11.71 -11.48
CA PHE A 251 -24.20 -13.12 -11.25
C PHE A 251 -25.47 -13.81 -10.78
N LEU A 252 -25.90 -14.84 -11.50
CA LEU A 252 -27.07 -15.66 -11.18
C LEU A 252 -26.60 -17.06 -10.82
N ARG A 253 -26.82 -17.49 -9.57
CA ARG A 253 -26.59 -18.86 -9.13
C ARG A 253 -27.88 -19.64 -9.27
N ILE A 254 -27.85 -20.65 -10.10
CA ILE A 254 -29.03 -21.42 -10.45
C ILE A 254 -29.12 -22.64 -9.54
N GLY A 255 -30.22 -22.74 -8.80
CA GLY A 255 -30.61 -23.97 -8.12
C GLY A 255 -31.97 -24.45 -8.64
N PHE A 256 -32.41 -25.63 -8.19
CA PHE A 256 -33.63 -26.27 -8.71
C PHE A 256 -34.89 -25.38 -8.80
N LYS A 257 -35.25 -24.66 -7.72
CA LYS A 257 -36.47 -23.84 -7.65
C LYS A 257 -36.19 -22.34 -7.64
N ASN A 258 -34.98 -21.98 -7.24
CA ASN A 258 -34.63 -20.62 -6.83
C ASN A 258 -33.33 -20.24 -7.51
N ILE A 259 -33.25 -18.98 -7.90
CA ILE A 259 -32.08 -18.34 -8.48
C ILE A 259 -31.68 -17.23 -7.54
N TYR A 260 -30.45 -17.32 -7.01
CA TYR A 260 -29.88 -16.22 -6.25
C TYR A 260 -29.16 -15.28 -7.21
N PHE A 261 -29.44 -13.99 -7.13
CA PHE A 261 -28.78 -12.98 -7.96
C PHE A 261 -27.95 -12.02 -7.12
N SER A 262 -26.82 -11.60 -7.68
CA SER A 262 -26.07 -10.41 -7.31
C SER A 262 -25.99 -9.50 -8.52
N ILE A 263 -26.45 -8.26 -8.42
CA ILE A 263 -26.43 -7.27 -9.51
C ILE A 263 -25.68 -6.03 -9.04
N TYR A 264 -24.71 -5.58 -9.84
CA TYR A 264 -23.86 -4.43 -9.57
C TYR A 264 -24.07 -3.37 -10.65
N SER A 265 -24.41 -2.15 -10.25
CA SER A 265 -24.77 -1.09 -11.20
C SER A 265 -24.14 0.25 -10.84
N ASN A 266 -23.88 1.07 -11.87
CA ASN A 266 -23.52 2.47 -11.73
C ASN A 266 -24.74 3.41 -11.62
N THR A 267 -25.93 2.91 -11.95
CA THR A 267 -27.21 3.62 -11.85
C THR A 267 -28.15 2.91 -10.88
N PHE A 268 -29.07 3.67 -10.28
CA PHE A 268 -30.10 3.08 -9.44
C PHE A 268 -31.03 2.19 -10.28
N LEU A 269 -31.40 1.03 -9.75
CA LEU A 269 -32.25 0.03 -10.39
C LEU A 269 -33.41 -0.31 -9.45
N ASN A 270 -34.62 -0.20 -9.96
CA ASN A 270 -35.83 -0.59 -9.24
C ASN A 270 -36.15 -2.07 -9.51
N PHE A 271 -36.60 -2.80 -8.48
CA PHE A 271 -36.94 -4.23 -8.52
C PHE A 271 -38.41 -4.43 -8.10
N PRO A 272 -39.38 -4.06 -8.95
CA PRO A 272 -40.79 -4.10 -8.59
C PRO A 272 -41.28 -5.54 -8.34
N GLY A 273 -41.88 -5.77 -7.17
CA GLY A 273 -42.43 -7.08 -6.80
C GLY A 273 -41.38 -8.15 -6.49
N ILE A 274 -40.09 -7.78 -6.37
CA ILE A 274 -39.01 -8.67 -5.95
C ILE A 274 -38.51 -8.21 -4.59
N GLU A 275 -38.52 -9.12 -3.62
CA GLU A 275 -37.95 -8.85 -2.29
C GLU A 275 -36.42 -8.92 -2.37
N LEU A 276 -35.77 -7.80 -2.06
CA LEU A 276 -34.31 -7.71 -1.99
C LEU A 276 -33.82 -8.02 -0.57
N ASN A 277 -32.63 -8.60 -0.47
CA ASN A 277 -31.98 -8.81 0.82
C ASN A 277 -31.72 -7.47 1.52
N ASN A 278 -31.77 -7.47 2.85
CA ASN A 278 -31.68 -6.28 3.71
C ASN A 278 -30.39 -5.44 3.57
N PHE A 279 -29.35 -5.99 2.95
CA PHE A 279 -28.07 -5.34 2.68
C PHE A 279 -27.92 -4.85 1.23
N SER A 280 -28.98 -4.96 0.44
CA SER A 280 -29.08 -4.36 -0.89
C SER A 280 -29.22 -2.83 -0.80
N ASP A 281 -28.76 -2.15 -1.83
CA ASP A 281 -28.88 -0.71 -1.94
C ASP A 281 -30.26 -0.34 -2.47
N ILE A 282 -31.12 0.20 -1.59
CA ILE A 282 -32.54 0.49 -1.91
C ILE A 282 -32.84 1.98 -2.03
N ASN A 283 -31.93 2.86 -1.61
CA ASN A 283 -32.11 4.32 -1.74
C ASN A 283 -31.38 4.84 -2.97
N GLU A 284 -32.00 5.80 -3.67
CA GLU A 284 -31.49 6.38 -4.92
C GLU A 284 -30.21 7.23 -4.76
N THR A 285 -29.81 7.53 -3.53
CA THR A 285 -28.62 8.36 -3.24
C THR A 285 -27.51 7.51 -2.62
N ASN A 286 -26.41 7.34 -3.34
CA ASN A 286 -25.16 6.85 -2.76
C ASN A 286 -24.51 7.99 -1.97
N LEU A 287 -24.28 7.76 -0.67
CA LEU A 287 -23.85 8.80 0.26
C LEU A 287 -22.32 8.95 0.30
N LEU A 288 -21.55 8.02 -0.26
CA LEU A 288 -20.15 7.81 0.09
C LEU A 288 -19.15 8.33 -0.96
N ASN A 289 -19.55 9.34 -1.76
CA ASN A 289 -18.72 9.95 -2.81
C ASN A 289 -18.03 8.93 -3.74
N GLY A 290 -18.73 7.83 -4.07
CA GLY A 290 -18.20 6.77 -4.94
C GLY A 290 -17.42 5.65 -4.24
N CYS A 291 -17.19 5.74 -2.92
CA CYS A 291 -16.65 4.63 -2.15
C CYS A 291 -17.62 3.45 -2.13
N ILE A 292 -17.13 2.25 -2.47
CA ILE A 292 -17.92 1.01 -2.48
C ILE A 292 -17.80 0.17 -1.20
N MET A 293 -17.21 0.73 -0.15
CA MET A 293 -17.00 0.09 1.15
C MET A 293 -16.29 -1.28 1.10
N CYS A 294 -15.42 -1.53 0.11
CA CYS A 294 -14.73 -2.81 -0.03
C CYS A 294 -13.66 -3.09 1.04
N GLY A 295 -13.26 -2.09 1.83
CA GLY A 295 -12.26 -2.27 2.90
C GLY A 295 -10.81 -2.46 2.44
N LYS A 296 -10.52 -2.68 1.15
CA LYS A 296 -9.15 -2.91 0.64
C LYS A 296 -8.14 -1.83 1.03
N CYS A 297 -8.58 -0.56 1.06
CA CYS A 297 -7.72 0.53 1.49
C CYS A 297 -7.37 0.47 2.99
N VAL A 298 -8.20 -0.13 3.85
CA VAL A 298 -7.90 -0.35 5.27
C VAL A 298 -6.75 -1.34 5.41
N GLU A 299 -6.79 -2.44 4.65
CA GLU A 299 -5.82 -3.53 4.73
C GLU A 299 -4.40 -3.10 4.37
N VAL A 300 -4.26 -2.12 3.47
CA VAL A 300 -2.95 -1.66 2.98
C VAL A 300 -2.51 -0.31 3.55
N CYS A 301 -3.32 0.36 4.38
CA CYS A 301 -3.04 1.72 4.84
C CYS A 301 -2.16 1.73 6.09
N PRO A 302 -0.89 2.21 6.01
CA PRO A 302 -0.01 2.26 7.17
C PRO A 302 -0.51 3.25 8.24
N TYR A 303 -1.26 4.29 7.84
CA TYR A 303 -1.80 5.28 8.79
C TYR A 303 -2.96 4.73 9.63
N SER A 304 -3.76 3.84 9.05
CA SER A 304 -4.80 3.10 9.78
C SER A 304 -4.19 2.19 10.83
N GLU A 305 -3.11 1.48 10.48
CA GLU A 305 -2.33 0.65 11.41
C GLU A 305 -1.68 1.51 12.51
N TYR A 306 -1.05 2.62 12.12
CA TYR A 306 -0.42 3.59 13.02
C TYR A 306 -1.37 4.13 14.10
N LYS A 307 -2.63 4.42 13.72
CA LYS A 307 -3.68 4.87 14.67
C LYS A 307 -4.44 3.72 15.33
N GLY A 308 -4.20 2.48 14.92
CA GLY A 308 -4.90 1.29 15.42
C GLY A 308 -6.40 1.29 15.15
N SER A 309 -6.87 1.98 14.12
CA SER A 309 -8.31 2.13 13.85
C SER A 309 -8.62 2.40 12.37
N PRO A 310 -9.61 1.68 11.78
CA PRO A 310 -10.03 1.86 10.39
C PRO A 310 -10.63 3.23 10.09
N VAL A 311 -11.01 3.98 11.14
CA VAL A 311 -11.49 5.35 11.04
C VAL A 311 -10.46 6.28 10.37
N TYR A 312 -9.17 6.02 10.57
CA TYR A 312 -8.08 6.81 9.99
C TYR A 312 -7.61 6.29 8.62
N SER A 313 -8.37 5.40 7.99
CA SER A 313 -8.15 4.95 6.61
C SER A 313 -8.95 5.80 5.62
N PRO A 314 -8.70 5.68 4.30
CA PRO A 314 -9.56 6.28 3.29
C PRO A 314 -11.03 5.85 3.38
N LEU A 315 -11.31 4.60 3.79
CA LEU A 315 -12.68 4.14 4.04
C LEU A 315 -13.33 5.02 5.12
N GLY A 316 -12.63 5.20 6.24
CA GLY A 316 -13.11 6.03 7.35
C GLY A 316 -13.32 7.49 6.92
N PHE A 317 -12.42 8.04 6.10
CA PHE A 317 -12.57 9.37 5.51
C PHE A 317 -13.89 9.54 4.73
N TYR A 318 -14.12 8.70 3.71
CA TYR A 318 -15.31 8.83 2.86
C TYR A 318 -16.61 8.55 3.62
N VAL A 319 -16.61 7.56 4.51
CA VAL A 319 -17.81 7.24 5.31
C VAL A 319 -18.12 8.33 6.32
N LEU A 320 -17.13 8.85 7.06
CA LEU A 320 -17.40 9.88 8.07
C LEU A 320 -17.78 11.22 7.43
N GLN A 321 -17.13 11.59 6.32
CA GLN A 321 -17.47 12.82 5.59
C GLN A 321 -18.92 12.80 5.10
N ALA A 322 -19.38 11.68 4.55
CA ALA A 322 -20.77 11.46 4.16
C ALA A 322 -21.77 11.63 5.31
N LEU A 323 -21.32 11.34 6.54
CA LEU A 323 -22.12 11.43 7.76
C LEU A 323 -21.98 12.79 8.45
N GLY A 324 -21.38 13.80 7.79
CA GLY A 324 -21.19 15.15 8.33
C GLY A 324 -20.10 15.25 9.39
N SER A 325 -19.28 14.20 9.56
CA SER A 325 -18.12 14.20 10.46
C SER A 325 -16.85 14.37 9.65
N SER A 326 -16.01 15.34 9.99
CA SER A 326 -14.67 15.42 9.42
C SER A 326 -13.71 14.58 10.25
N ILE A 327 -12.82 13.87 9.57
CA ILE A 327 -11.63 13.30 10.19
C ILE A 327 -10.40 13.84 9.49
N GLN A 328 -9.44 14.22 10.30
CA GLN A 328 -8.16 14.65 9.81
C GLN A 328 -7.24 13.44 9.66
N ILE A 329 -6.80 13.18 8.42
CA ILE A 329 -5.86 12.10 8.10
C ILE A 329 -4.54 12.73 7.66
N ASN A 330 -3.56 12.71 8.55
CA ASN A 330 -2.22 13.26 8.33
C ASN A 330 -1.24 12.14 7.91
N CYS A 331 -1.60 11.40 6.87
CA CYS A 331 -0.76 10.33 6.32
C CYS A 331 0.31 10.91 5.37
N HIS A 332 1.30 10.10 4.99
CA HIS A 332 2.37 10.55 4.08
C HIS A 332 2.03 10.37 2.58
N MET A 333 0.76 10.17 2.22
CA MET A 333 0.33 10.13 0.80
C MET A 333 1.06 9.09 -0.09
N CYS A 334 1.39 7.89 0.40
CA CYS A 334 2.12 6.87 -0.39
C CYS A 334 1.37 6.27 -1.59
N GLY A 335 0.07 6.54 -1.72
CA GLY A 335 -0.76 6.06 -2.84
C GLY A 335 -1.16 4.58 -2.82
N LYS A 336 -0.72 3.77 -1.83
CA LYS A 336 -1.11 2.34 -1.74
C LYS A 336 -2.62 2.13 -1.77
N CYS A 337 -3.38 3.05 -1.15
CA CYS A 337 -4.84 3.00 -1.16
C CYS A 337 -5.47 3.26 -2.54
N VAL A 338 -4.83 4.08 -3.39
CA VAL A 338 -5.29 4.36 -4.75
C VAL A 338 -5.11 3.11 -5.62
N GLU A 339 -3.97 2.43 -5.49
CA GLU A 339 -3.63 1.23 -6.26
C GLU A 339 -4.63 0.07 -6.04
N VAL A 340 -5.16 -0.05 -4.83
CA VAL A 340 -6.11 -1.12 -4.47
C VAL A 340 -7.57 -0.68 -4.55
N CYS A 341 -7.87 0.57 -4.93
CA CYS A 341 -9.23 1.08 -4.94
C CYS A 341 -9.95 0.65 -6.23
N PRO A 342 -10.93 -0.27 -6.17
CA PRO A 342 -11.65 -0.72 -7.37
C PRO A 342 -12.57 0.35 -7.98
N ALA A 343 -12.85 1.42 -7.23
CA ALA A 343 -13.66 2.55 -7.67
C ALA A 343 -12.84 3.67 -8.33
N ASN A 344 -11.50 3.55 -8.39
CA ASN A 344 -10.60 4.55 -8.96
C ASN A 344 -10.80 5.97 -8.39
N LEU A 345 -10.97 6.08 -7.07
CA LEU A 345 -11.16 7.37 -6.40
C LEU A 345 -9.84 8.17 -6.35
N ASP A 346 -9.94 9.50 -6.42
CA ASP A 346 -8.81 10.42 -6.23
C ASP A 346 -8.54 10.66 -4.73
N ILE A 347 -8.19 9.57 -4.04
CA ILE A 347 -8.06 9.52 -2.57
C ILE A 347 -7.02 10.53 -2.06
N LEU A 348 -5.87 10.65 -2.74
CA LEU A 348 -4.80 11.51 -2.27
C LEU A 348 -5.17 12.99 -2.37
N SER A 349 -5.77 13.41 -3.49
CA SER A 349 -6.27 14.77 -3.65
C SER A 349 -7.30 15.11 -2.57
N ASP A 350 -8.26 14.22 -2.32
CA ASP A 350 -9.29 14.44 -1.32
C ASP A 350 -8.74 14.56 0.10
N ILE A 351 -7.84 13.67 0.52
CA ILE A 351 -7.22 13.73 1.85
C ILE A 351 -6.32 14.97 1.96
N SER A 352 -5.58 15.34 0.90
CA SER A 352 -4.64 16.47 0.91
C SER A 352 -5.30 17.83 1.22
N LYS A 353 -6.60 17.97 0.93
CA LYS A 353 -7.40 19.17 1.22
C LYS A 353 -7.53 19.43 2.72
N THR A 354 -7.48 18.38 3.54
CA THR A 354 -7.73 18.45 4.99
C THR A 354 -6.52 18.08 5.86
N ALA A 355 -5.53 17.37 5.30
CA ALA A 355 -4.31 17.02 6.03
C ALA A 355 -3.54 18.26 6.50
N THR A 356 -2.94 18.22 7.69
CA THR A 356 -1.99 19.24 8.17
C THR A 356 -0.83 18.55 8.90
N TYR A 357 0.40 18.98 8.63
CA TYR A 357 1.58 18.42 9.27
C TYR A 357 2.24 19.48 10.17
N GLU A 358 2.62 19.06 11.38
CA GLU A 358 3.25 19.92 12.39
C GLU A 358 4.78 19.74 12.38
N VAL A 359 5.38 19.83 11.20
CA VAL A 359 6.82 19.61 11.06
C VAL A 359 7.57 20.79 11.65
N LYS A 360 8.39 20.52 12.68
CA LYS A 360 9.35 21.50 13.19
C LYS A 360 10.46 21.64 12.15
N THR A 361 10.48 22.77 11.43
CA THR A 361 11.63 23.14 10.61
C THR A 361 12.76 23.59 11.54
N THR A 362 13.82 22.79 11.64
CA THR A 362 15.09 23.25 12.18
C THR A 362 15.73 24.17 11.14
N SER A 363 16.08 25.40 11.55
CA SER A 363 16.77 26.38 10.70
C SER A 363 18.28 26.11 10.60
N ASP A 364 18.74 24.94 11.01
CA ASP A 364 20.15 24.63 11.07
C ASP A 364 20.67 24.37 9.66
N SER A 365 21.51 25.28 9.17
CA SER A 365 22.28 25.04 7.95
C SER A 365 23.07 23.73 8.09
N LEU A 366 23.08 22.92 7.03
CA LEU A 366 24.18 21.99 6.84
C LEU A 366 25.42 22.86 6.67
N ASN A 367 26.21 23.03 7.73
CA ASN A 367 27.50 23.73 7.68
C ASN A 367 28.52 22.89 6.88
N ILE A 368 28.18 22.57 5.63
CA ILE A 368 28.89 21.70 4.70
C ILE A 368 28.91 22.42 3.36
N LYS A 369 30.10 22.46 2.74
CA LYS A 369 30.32 23.13 1.46
C LYS A 369 29.77 22.33 0.29
N GLU A 370 29.13 23.00 -0.68
CA GLU A 370 28.63 22.36 -1.89
C GLU A 370 29.77 22.13 -2.91
N LEU A 371 29.78 20.96 -3.55
CA LEU A 371 30.63 20.65 -4.69
C LEU A 371 29.80 20.77 -5.98
N ASN A 372 30.27 21.53 -6.95
CA ASN A 372 29.57 21.68 -8.23
C ASN A 372 29.72 20.41 -9.08
N SER A 373 28.61 19.76 -9.41
CA SER A 373 28.57 18.59 -10.30
C SER A 373 27.21 18.51 -11.01
N ASN A 374 27.18 17.86 -12.18
CA ASN A 374 25.94 17.53 -12.88
C ASN A 374 25.19 16.33 -12.24
N ARG A 375 25.83 15.63 -11.30
CA ARG A 375 25.23 14.61 -10.44
C ARG A 375 25.19 15.15 -9.02
N VAL A 376 24.04 15.16 -8.37
CA VAL A 376 23.89 15.77 -7.04
C VAL A 376 23.15 14.86 -6.06
N ILE A 377 23.53 14.94 -4.79
CA ILE A 377 22.65 14.52 -3.69
C ILE A 377 21.74 15.69 -3.35
N VAL A 378 20.43 15.48 -3.44
CA VAL A 378 19.45 16.49 -3.06
C VAL A 378 19.12 16.35 -1.58
N ILE A 379 19.21 17.47 -0.87
CA ILE A 379 18.78 17.58 0.53
C ILE A 379 17.50 18.40 0.61
N THR A 380 16.47 17.80 1.17
CA THR A 380 15.19 18.46 1.49
C THR A 380 15.02 18.54 3.02
N PRO A 381 13.96 19.16 3.54
CA PRO A 381 13.66 19.09 4.97
C PRO A 381 13.50 17.67 5.52
N ILE A 382 13.27 16.65 4.67
CA ILE A 382 13.15 15.25 5.10
C ILE A 382 14.52 14.68 5.52
N SER A 383 15.59 15.06 4.83
CA SER A 383 16.95 14.54 5.07
C SER A 383 17.92 15.53 5.70
N LEU A 384 17.48 16.75 6.02
CA LEU A 384 18.30 17.82 6.60
C LEU A 384 19.09 17.35 7.84
N ASP A 385 18.47 16.55 8.71
CA ASP A 385 19.09 16.02 9.92
C ASP A 385 19.94 14.76 9.69
N LEU A 386 20.09 14.28 8.46
CA LEU A 386 20.84 13.07 8.11
C LEU A 386 22.29 13.40 7.67
N LYS A 387 22.93 14.35 8.36
CA LYS A 387 24.27 14.87 8.03
C LYS A 387 25.33 13.77 7.94
N GLU A 388 25.39 12.86 8.91
CA GLU A 388 26.34 11.74 8.89
C GLU A 388 26.11 10.84 7.66
N ARG A 389 24.84 10.55 7.34
CA ARG A 389 24.48 9.73 6.19
C ARG A 389 24.86 10.41 4.87
N LEU A 390 24.66 11.72 4.75
CA LEU A 390 25.11 12.49 3.58
C LEU A 390 26.60 12.28 3.34
N VAL A 391 27.43 12.42 4.39
CA VAL A 391 28.87 12.26 4.27
C VAL A 391 29.25 10.82 3.92
N LYS A 392 28.60 9.79 4.50
CA LYS A 392 28.78 8.39 4.09
C LYS A 392 28.44 8.19 2.60
N ALA A 393 27.33 8.75 2.13
CA ALA A 393 26.90 8.62 0.74
C ALA A 393 27.92 9.26 -0.22
N LEU A 394 28.42 10.45 0.10
CA LEU A 394 29.44 11.14 -0.69
C LEU A 394 30.75 10.33 -0.74
N LEU A 395 31.23 9.86 0.41
CA LEU A 395 32.43 9.02 0.49
C LEU A 395 32.28 7.74 -0.34
N TYR A 396 31.14 7.06 -0.21
CA TYR A 396 30.83 5.85 -0.98
C TYR A 396 30.86 6.13 -2.49
N LEU A 397 30.06 7.10 -2.96
CA LEU A 397 29.97 7.42 -4.39
C LEU A 397 31.33 7.85 -4.96
N TYR A 398 32.08 8.64 -4.19
CA TYR A 398 33.39 9.10 -4.60
C TYR A 398 34.42 7.95 -4.69
N SER A 399 34.40 7.01 -3.74
CA SER A 399 35.21 5.78 -3.81
C SER A 399 34.93 4.93 -5.05
N LYS A 400 33.73 5.06 -5.64
CA LYS A 400 33.31 4.42 -6.90
C LYS A 400 33.60 5.27 -8.14
N GLY A 401 34.41 6.33 -8.00
CA GLY A 401 34.75 7.25 -9.08
C GLY A 401 33.60 8.16 -9.52
N SER A 402 32.53 8.27 -8.72
CA SER A 402 31.40 9.15 -9.02
C SER A 402 31.54 10.48 -8.28
N ILE A 403 31.76 11.56 -9.04
CA ILE A 403 31.84 12.92 -8.49
C ILE A 403 30.43 13.46 -8.33
N VAL A 404 30.01 13.63 -7.08
CA VAL A 404 28.64 14.01 -6.75
C VAL A 404 28.65 15.25 -5.88
N GLY A 405 27.86 16.23 -6.30
CA GLY A 405 27.64 17.47 -5.60
C GLY A 405 26.57 17.37 -4.53
N ILE A 406 26.33 18.46 -3.81
CA ILE A 406 25.21 18.60 -2.88
C ILE A 406 24.34 19.72 -3.42
N LYS A 407 23.02 19.56 -3.35
CA LYS A 407 22.09 20.62 -3.68
C LYS A 407 20.98 20.71 -2.64
N TYR A 408 20.94 21.82 -1.92
CA TYR A 408 19.86 22.09 -0.99
C TYR A 408 18.59 22.54 -1.75
N LEU A 409 17.47 21.90 -1.44
CA LEU A 409 16.16 22.24 -1.95
C LEU A 409 15.29 22.76 -0.80
N ASP A 410 15.26 24.09 -0.67
CA ASP A 410 14.40 24.76 0.30
C ASP A 410 12.95 24.75 -0.17
N ILE A 411 12.16 23.82 0.35
CA ILE A 411 10.75 23.63 0.02
C ILE A 411 9.95 23.37 1.29
N ASN A 412 8.72 23.85 1.34
CA ASN A 412 7.82 23.52 2.44
C ASN A 412 7.45 22.02 2.38
N ILE A 413 7.73 21.29 3.45
CA ILE A 413 7.42 19.86 3.55
C ILE A 413 5.91 19.56 3.41
N ASN A 414 5.02 20.46 3.86
CA ASN A 414 3.59 20.31 3.65
C ASN A 414 3.25 20.33 2.16
N ASP A 415 3.86 21.24 1.40
CA ASP A 415 3.60 21.37 -0.03
C ASP A 415 4.21 20.20 -0.80
N LEU A 416 5.38 19.71 -0.38
CA LEU A 416 6.01 18.51 -0.93
C LEU A 416 5.09 17.28 -0.80
N ILE A 417 4.61 17.00 0.41
CA ILE A 417 3.80 15.81 0.70
C ILE A 417 2.41 15.90 0.06
N LYS A 418 1.82 17.11 0.01
CA LYS A 418 0.52 17.36 -0.62
C LYS A 418 0.60 17.54 -2.14
N ASN A 419 1.80 17.42 -2.72
CA ASN A 419 2.05 17.67 -4.13
C ASN A 419 1.52 19.05 -4.61
N LYS A 420 1.76 20.09 -3.81
CA LYS A 420 1.42 21.50 -4.11
C LYS A 420 2.61 22.32 -4.59
N ILE A 421 3.72 21.65 -4.87
CA ILE A 421 4.94 22.27 -5.39
C ILE A 421 4.73 22.67 -6.85
N ASP A 422 5.14 23.90 -7.20
CA ASP A 422 5.31 24.29 -8.60
C ASP A 422 6.58 23.64 -9.18
N TRP A 423 6.43 22.41 -9.64
CA TRP A 423 7.52 21.62 -10.19
C TRP A 423 8.18 22.25 -11.43
N LYS A 424 7.43 23.05 -12.20
CA LYS A 424 7.98 23.78 -13.35
C LYS A 424 8.92 24.90 -12.91
N SER A 425 8.59 25.60 -11.82
CA SER A 425 9.50 26.59 -11.24
C SER A 425 10.73 25.93 -10.62
N ILE A 426 10.53 24.86 -9.85
CA ILE A 426 11.64 24.13 -9.21
C ILE A 426 12.60 23.54 -10.25
N SER A 427 12.12 23.05 -11.38
CA SER A 427 12.96 22.42 -12.41
C SER A 427 14.05 23.36 -12.94
N THR A 428 13.80 24.68 -12.98
CA THR A 428 14.81 25.68 -13.40
C THR A 428 16.06 25.65 -12.52
N LYS A 429 15.92 25.34 -11.23
CA LYS A 429 17.04 25.19 -10.29
C LYS A 429 17.92 23.99 -10.62
N PHE A 430 17.42 23.01 -11.36
CA PHE A 430 18.11 21.77 -11.74
C PHE A 430 18.65 21.79 -13.18
N THR A 431 18.71 22.96 -13.82
CA THR A 431 19.33 23.11 -15.14
C THR A 431 20.78 22.63 -15.12
N GLY A 432 21.15 21.78 -16.08
CA GLY A 432 22.50 21.20 -16.18
C GLY A 432 22.75 19.97 -15.28
N ILE A 433 21.78 19.58 -14.45
CA ILE A 433 21.84 18.37 -13.64
C ILE A 433 21.26 17.19 -14.42
N THR A 434 22.04 16.13 -14.54
CA THR A 434 21.67 14.89 -15.25
C THR A 434 21.21 13.79 -14.30
N GLN A 435 21.62 13.84 -13.02
CA GLN A 435 21.23 12.84 -12.02
C GLN A 435 21.03 13.44 -10.63
N ILE A 436 19.94 13.02 -9.98
CA ILE A 436 19.66 13.23 -8.57
C ILE A 436 19.81 11.89 -7.83
N ILE A 437 20.57 11.91 -6.75
CA ILE A 437 20.68 10.81 -5.80
C ILE A 437 20.01 11.27 -4.51
N THR A 438 19.14 10.43 -3.95
CA THR A 438 18.37 10.77 -2.75
C THR A 438 18.89 10.01 -1.55
N LEU A 439 18.82 10.63 -0.37
CA LEU A 439 19.25 10.00 0.88
C LEU A 439 18.17 9.15 1.51
N THR A 440 16.90 9.39 1.16
CA THR A 440 15.73 8.70 1.73
C THR A 440 14.79 8.21 0.63
N PRO A 441 14.05 7.11 0.87
CA PRO A 441 13.04 6.62 -0.07
C PRO A 441 11.85 7.57 -0.21
N GLU A 442 11.57 8.40 0.81
CA GLU A 442 10.58 9.48 0.76
C GLU A 442 10.96 10.54 -0.29
N GLU A 443 12.20 11.04 -0.27
CA GLU A 443 12.69 12.00 -1.26
C GLU A 443 12.72 11.39 -2.66
N TYR A 444 13.16 10.13 -2.78
CA TYR A 444 13.10 9.40 -4.04
C TYR A 444 11.69 9.45 -4.62
N TYR A 445 10.66 9.21 -3.80
CA TYR A 445 9.27 9.23 -4.22
C TYR A 445 8.77 10.63 -4.57
N TYR A 446 8.93 11.60 -3.67
CA TYR A 446 8.34 12.93 -3.85
C TYR A 446 9.01 13.78 -4.93
N LEU A 447 10.26 13.48 -5.30
CA LEU A 447 10.98 14.20 -6.35
C LEU A 447 10.71 13.65 -7.76
N GLN A 448 10.06 12.49 -7.92
CA GLN A 448 9.72 11.92 -9.24
C GLN A 448 9.00 12.89 -10.19
N PRO A 449 8.08 13.79 -9.75
CA PRO A 449 7.43 14.74 -10.64
C PRO A 449 8.39 15.64 -11.44
N LEU A 450 9.63 15.86 -10.99
CA LEU A 450 10.64 16.63 -11.74
C LEU A 450 10.95 16.02 -13.12
N LYS A 451 10.82 14.70 -13.28
CA LYS A 451 11.05 14.00 -14.55
C LYS A 451 10.06 14.41 -15.66
N GLN A 452 8.94 15.05 -15.32
CA GLN A 452 8.00 15.59 -16.30
C GLN A 452 8.53 16.86 -16.99
N TYR A 453 9.51 17.54 -16.38
CA TYR A 453 10.03 18.83 -16.83
C TYR A 453 11.50 18.79 -17.25
N LEU A 454 12.24 17.75 -16.88
CA LEU A 454 13.67 17.60 -17.13
C LEU A 454 14.01 16.17 -17.55
N VAL A 455 15.01 16.04 -18.43
CA VAL A 455 15.65 14.77 -18.73
C VAL A 455 16.71 14.52 -17.65
N LEU A 456 16.30 13.84 -16.57
CA LEU A 456 17.19 13.49 -15.45
C LEU A 456 16.87 12.10 -14.93
N ASP A 457 17.87 11.47 -14.31
CA ASP A 457 17.68 10.27 -13.52
C ASP A 457 17.50 10.62 -12.03
N ILE A 458 16.65 9.88 -11.32
CA ILE A 458 16.47 9.99 -9.86
C ILE A 458 16.63 8.59 -9.30
N SER A 459 17.62 8.44 -8.42
CA SER A 459 17.99 7.17 -7.79
C SER A 459 18.04 7.29 -6.27
N TYR A 460 17.91 6.17 -5.58
CA TYR A 460 18.10 6.10 -4.14
C TYR A 460 19.50 5.56 -3.82
N ILE A 461 20.21 6.14 -2.84
CA ILE A 461 21.58 5.74 -2.53
C ILE A 461 21.73 4.23 -2.26
N GLU A 462 20.73 3.60 -1.63
CA GLU A 462 20.80 2.17 -1.34
C GLU A 462 20.66 1.29 -2.59
N ASP A 463 20.15 1.81 -3.71
CA ASP A 463 20.12 1.06 -4.99
C ASP A 463 21.53 0.75 -5.49
N TYR A 464 22.51 1.60 -5.15
CA TYR A 464 23.92 1.40 -5.47
C TYR A 464 24.62 0.49 -4.47
N VAL A 465 24.24 0.59 -3.19
CA VAL A 465 24.94 -0.07 -2.09
C VAL A 465 24.47 -1.51 -1.90
N LEU A 466 23.16 -1.74 -2.00
CA LEU A 466 22.54 -3.04 -1.73
C LEU A 466 23.13 -4.19 -2.57
N PRO A 467 23.46 -4.02 -3.86
CA PRO A 467 24.08 -5.10 -4.65
C PRO A 467 25.48 -5.52 -4.19
N GLU A 468 26.17 -4.70 -3.39
CA GLU A 468 27.54 -4.97 -2.94
C GLU A 468 27.61 -5.70 -1.60
N ILE A 469 26.47 -5.93 -0.94
CA ILE A 469 26.41 -6.52 0.39
C ILE A 469 25.52 -7.76 0.36
N GLU A 470 26.02 -8.85 0.95
CA GLU A 470 25.19 -10.02 1.23
C GLU A 470 24.29 -9.74 2.43
N ILE A 471 22.98 -9.66 2.20
CA ILE A 471 21.96 -9.43 3.23
C ILE A 471 20.94 -10.56 3.21
N ASP A 472 20.65 -11.12 4.39
CA ASP A 472 19.47 -11.98 4.56
C ASP A 472 18.22 -11.12 4.46
N TYR A 473 17.52 -11.23 3.33
CA TYR A 473 16.28 -10.49 3.06
C TYR A 473 15.17 -10.73 4.11
N LYS A 474 15.24 -11.81 4.90
CA LYS A 474 14.30 -12.04 6.02
C LYS A 474 14.51 -11.08 7.20
N LYS A 475 15.67 -10.44 7.27
CA LYS A 475 16.06 -9.48 8.33
C LYS A 475 16.11 -8.04 7.82
N LEU A 476 15.68 -7.80 6.57
CA LEU A 476 15.73 -6.51 5.91
C LEU A 476 14.36 -5.84 5.95
N HIS A 477 14.29 -4.69 6.62
CA HIS A 477 13.12 -3.81 6.52
C HIS A 477 13.11 -3.05 5.20
N ILE A 478 12.01 -3.19 4.45
CA ILE A 478 11.76 -2.49 3.17
C ILE A 478 10.77 -1.33 3.41
N PRO A 479 11.12 -0.07 3.10
CA PRO A 479 10.24 1.09 3.24
C PRO A 479 9.05 1.05 2.28
N CYS A 480 7.95 1.69 2.68
CA CYS A 480 6.69 1.72 1.93
C CYS A 480 6.75 2.38 0.54
N TYR A 481 7.81 3.14 0.24
CA TYR A 481 8.01 3.82 -1.04
C TYR A 481 8.84 3.01 -2.05
N LEU A 482 9.47 1.89 -1.65
CA LEU A 482 10.24 1.01 -2.55
C LEU A 482 9.38 -0.18 -3.02
N LYS A 483 8.33 0.12 -3.79
CA LYS A 483 7.25 -0.82 -4.15
C LYS A 483 7.70 -2.04 -4.95
N ASP A 484 8.68 -1.90 -5.83
CA ASP A 484 9.13 -3.01 -6.68
C ASP A 484 9.92 -4.07 -5.89
N LEU A 485 10.65 -3.64 -4.85
CA LEU A 485 11.31 -4.53 -3.90
C LEU A 485 10.30 -5.21 -2.97
N GLU A 486 9.26 -4.48 -2.53
CA GLU A 486 8.16 -5.00 -1.70
C GLU A 486 7.40 -6.16 -2.36
N LYS A 487 7.25 -6.15 -3.70
CA LYS A 487 6.59 -7.26 -4.42
C LYS A 487 7.40 -8.55 -4.41
N LYS A 488 8.73 -8.47 -4.27
CA LYS A 488 9.64 -9.62 -4.34
C LYS A 488 9.90 -10.24 -2.96
N ILE A 489 9.84 -9.43 -1.91
CA ILE A 489 10.18 -9.82 -0.54
C ILE A 489 9.02 -9.43 0.36
N LYS A 490 8.48 -10.38 1.14
CA LYS A 490 7.40 -10.09 2.08
C LYS A 490 7.85 -8.98 3.05
N PRO A 491 7.26 -7.78 3.00
CA PRO A 491 7.72 -6.67 3.83
C PRO A 491 7.52 -6.99 5.31
N SER A 492 8.49 -6.58 6.12
CA SER A 492 8.35 -6.53 7.56
C SER A 492 7.45 -5.35 7.99
N LYS A 493 7.12 -5.28 9.28
CA LYS A 493 6.28 -4.19 9.81
C LYS A 493 7.00 -2.85 9.68
N CYS A 494 6.28 -1.80 9.28
CA CYS A 494 6.81 -0.44 9.17
C CYS A 494 7.09 0.16 10.56
N SER A 495 8.12 0.99 10.70
CA SER A 495 8.50 1.65 11.97
C SER A 495 7.64 2.87 12.28
N PHE A 496 6.95 3.38 11.25
CA PHE A 496 6.25 4.65 11.23
C PHE A 496 7.16 5.88 11.47
N ALA A 497 8.48 5.76 11.33
CA ALA A 497 9.42 6.84 11.61
C ALA A 497 9.11 8.14 10.83
N PHE A 498 8.78 8.05 9.55
CA PHE A 498 8.39 9.24 8.80
C PHE A 498 7.05 9.82 9.27
N LEU A 499 6.06 8.98 9.59
CA LEU A 499 4.79 9.45 10.14
C LEU A 499 4.95 10.15 11.49
N ASP A 500 5.82 9.64 12.35
CA ASP A 500 6.17 10.25 13.64
C ASP A 500 6.75 11.66 13.44
N ILE A 501 7.64 11.84 12.45
CA ILE A 501 8.17 13.16 12.08
C ILE A 501 7.05 14.09 11.62
N LEU A 502 6.18 13.62 10.72
CA LEU A 502 5.09 14.44 10.16
C LEU A 502 4.03 14.84 11.18
N ASN A 503 3.78 13.96 12.16
CA ASN A 503 2.73 14.15 13.17
C ASN A 503 3.31 14.63 14.51
N ASN A 504 4.62 14.92 14.60
CA ASN A 504 5.32 15.31 15.83
C ASN A 504 4.98 14.40 17.02
N THR A 505 5.14 13.09 16.80
CA THR A 505 4.74 12.02 17.71
C THR A 505 5.84 10.98 17.82
N SER A 506 5.71 10.06 18.77
CA SER A 506 6.62 8.92 18.90
C SER A 506 5.81 7.69 19.25
N VAL A 507 5.55 6.84 18.26
CA VAL A 507 4.82 5.59 18.49
C VAL A 507 5.81 4.46 18.75
N PRO A 508 5.69 3.73 19.88
CA PRO A 508 6.51 2.56 20.15
C PRO A 508 6.34 1.53 19.04
N ASN A 509 7.45 0.98 18.56
CA ASN A 509 7.37 -0.05 17.53
C ASN A 509 8.54 -1.03 17.66
N ASN A 510 8.23 -2.31 17.58
CA ASN A 510 9.19 -3.39 17.70
C ASN A 510 9.29 -4.10 16.36
N ILE A 511 10.02 -3.47 15.43
CA ILE A 511 10.52 -4.20 14.27
C ILE A 511 11.62 -5.15 14.77
N LYS A 512 11.61 -6.39 14.28
CA LYS A 512 12.62 -7.41 14.61
C LYS A 512 13.79 -7.43 13.62
N ASP A 513 13.76 -6.56 12.61
CA ASP A 513 14.77 -6.49 11.55
C ASP A 513 16.07 -5.90 12.09
N GLU A 514 17.18 -6.44 11.60
CA GLU A 514 18.53 -6.04 11.99
C GLU A 514 19.08 -4.95 11.05
N ILE A 515 18.56 -4.89 9.81
CA ILE A 515 18.98 -3.95 8.76
C ILE A 515 17.75 -3.30 8.12
N THR A 516 17.87 -2.05 7.67
CA THR A 516 16.77 -1.32 7.02
C THR A 516 17.21 -0.51 5.81
N LEU A 517 16.39 -0.49 4.76
CA LEU A 517 16.55 0.45 3.64
C LEU A 517 15.92 1.82 3.94
N CYS A 518 15.38 2.05 5.14
CA CYS A 518 14.76 3.31 5.55
C CYS A 518 15.65 4.04 6.58
N PRO A 519 16.32 5.14 6.22
CA PRO A 519 17.26 5.81 7.12
C PRO A 519 16.57 6.46 8.33
N LEU A 520 15.33 6.89 8.15
CA LEU A 520 14.51 7.41 9.25
C LEU A 520 14.19 6.31 10.26
N THR A 521 13.98 5.08 9.77
CA THR A 521 13.84 3.90 10.63
C THR A 521 15.15 3.54 11.33
N ALA A 522 16.27 3.56 10.60
CA ALA A 522 17.60 3.31 11.14
C ALA A 522 17.89 4.23 12.33
N ARG A 523 17.65 5.53 12.17
CA ARG A 523 17.79 6.52 13.24
C ARG A 523 16.84 6.29 14.41
N LYS A 524 15.56 6.00 14.14
CA LYS A 524 14.54 5.79 15.19
C LYS A 524 14.84 4.57 16.05
N LEU A 525 15.25 3.46 15.43
CA LEU A 525 15.41 2.16 16.10
C LEU A 525 16.88 1.81 16.41
N ASN A 526 17.82 2.68 16.03
CA ASN A 526 19.26 2.44 16.14
C ASN A 526 19.70 1.12 15.47
N ILE A 527 19.18 0.86 14.27
CA ILE A 527 19.57 -0.26 13.40
C ILE A 527 20.30 0.26 12.17
N LYS A 528 21.10 -0.58 11.51
CA LYS A 528 21.98 -0.15 10.40
C LYS A 528 21.26 -0.13 9.06
N THR A 529 21.67 0.74 8.14
CA THR A 529 21.39 0.58 6.69
C THR A 529 22.54 -0.13 5.98
N PRO A 530 22.37 -0.63 4.74
CA PRO A 530 23.48 -1.17 3.96
C PRO A 530 24.65 -0.18 3.83
N LEU A 531 24.38 1.12 3.64
CA LEU A 531 25.42 2.14 3.65
C LEU A 531 26.22 2.20 4.97
N ASP A 532 25.58 2.00 6.12
CA ASP A 532 26.25 1.94 7.43
C ASP A 532 27.09 0.67 7.60
N LEU A 533 26.85 -0.38 6.80
CA LEU A 533 27.66 -1.59 6.83
C LEU A 533 28.96 -1.42 6.02
N LEU A 534 28.90 -0.72 4.87
CA LEU A 534 30.11 -0.40 4.09
C LEU A 534 30.96 0.69 4.75
N ILE A 535 30.32 1.71 5.33
CA ILE A 535 31.01 2.84 5.98
C ILE A 535 30.53 2.94 7.44
N PRO A 536 31.06 2.09 8.33
CA PRO A 536 30.57 2.00 9.72
C PRO A 536 30.85 3.26 10.54
N THR A 537 31.94 3.96 10.26
CA THR A 537 32.38 5.14 11.02
C THR A 537 32.99 6.19 10.12
N ILE A 538 32.72 7.47 10.41
CA ILE A 538 33.39 8.61 9.77
C ILE A 538 34.42 9.17 10.74
N ASN A 539 35.71 9.11 10.39
CA ASN A 539 36.75 9.71 11.21
C ASN A 539 36.91 11.20 10.85
N LEU A 540 36.09 12.08 11.44
CA LEU A 540 36.22 13.53 11.23
C LEU A 540 37.53 14.10 11.83
N GLY A 541 38.18 13.40 12.77
CA GLY A 541 39.47 13.79 13.32
C GLY A 541 40.58 13.84 12.27
N ILE A 542 40.41 13.15 11.14
CA ILE A 542 41.37 13.18 10.04
C ILE A 542 41.49 14.57 9.40
N ILE A 543 40.41 15.37 9.41
CA ILE A 543 40.41 16.72 8.82
C ILE A 543 41.52 17.59 9.44
N ASN A 544 41.61 17.61 10.77
CA ASN A 544 42.65 18.37 11.47
C ASN A 544 44.05 17.82 11.21
N GLN A 545 44.19 16.50 11.07
CA GLN A 545 45.46 15.88 10.72
C GLN A 545 45.91 16.25 9.30
N THR A 546 44.99 16.20 8.33
CA THR A 546 45.22 16.60 6.94
C THR A 546 45.62 18.08 6.88
N VAL A 547 44.93 18.95 7.62
CA VAL A 547 45.25 20.39 7.69
C VAL A 547 46.64 20.63 8.25
N ASN A 548 47.03 19.92 9.32
CA ASN A 548 48.38 20.04 9.88
C ASN A 548 49.46 19.58 8.88
N LYS A 549 49.24 18.47 8.17
CA LYS A 549 50.15 17.99 7.11
C LYS A 549 50.31 19.03 5.99
N ILE A 550 49.20 19.67 5.57
CA ILE A 550 49.24 20.74 4.56
C ILE A 550 50.04 21.94 5.08
N LYS A 551 49.79 22.37 6.33
CA LYS A 551 50.53 23.47 6.96
C LYS A 551 52.03 23.17 7.05
N GLU A 552 52.43 21.96 7.41
CA GLU A 552 53.84 21.55 7.46
C GLU A 552 54.50 21.61 6.08
N LYS A 553 53.86 21.04 5.05
CA LYS A 553 54.40 21.10 3.67
C LYS A 553 54.51 22.51 3.13
N LEU A 554 53.53 23.37 3.43
CA LEU A 554 53.58 24.78 3.03
C LEU A 554 54.64 25.56 3.82
N LYS A 555 54.92 25.18 5.07
CA LYS A 555 55.99 25.77 5.88
C LYS A 555 57.38 25.52 5.27
N ASP A 556 57.61 24.34 4.71
CA ASP A 556 58.85 24.03 3.99
C ASP A 556 59.03 24.89 2.72
N SER A 557 57.94 25.52 2.26
CA SER A 557 57.90 26.42 1.10
C SER A 557 57.59 27.88 1.45
N SER A 558 57.64 28.25 2.75
CA SER A 558 57.16 29.56 3.21
C SER A 558 57.93 30.73 2.60
N GLN A 559 59.26 30.59 2.46
CA GLN A 559 60.11 31.62 1.82
C GLN A 559 59.72 31.86 0.36
N LEU A 560 59.40 30.80 -0.40
CA LEU A 560 58.94 30.91 -1.78
C LEU A 560 57.58 31.60 -1.88
N LEU A 561 56.70 31.33 -0.91
CA LEU A 561 55.37 31.92 -0.84
C LEU A 561 55.44 33.41 -0.45
N ASP A 562 56.33 33.77 0.47
CA ASP A 562 56.62 35.14 0.89
C ASP A 562 57.25 35.96 -0.25
N ASP A 563 58.23 35.40 -0.96
CA ASP A 563 58.85 36.04 -2.13
C ASP A 563 57.84 36.22 -3.26
N ALA A 564 56.94 35.25 -3.47
CA ALA A 564 55.91 35.34 -4.50
C ALA A 564 54.93 36.50 -4.25
N ILE A 565 54.64 36.87 -2.99
CA ILE A 565 53.74 37.97 -2.64
C ILE A 565 54.22 39.31 -3.23
N TRP A 566 55.53 39.49 -3.43
CA TRP A 566 56.07 40.70 -4.06
C TRP A 566 55.50 40.95 -5.46
N TYR A 567 55.14 39.89 -6.19
CA TYR A 567 54.55 39.98 -7.52
C TYR A 567 53.04 40.30 -7.50
N SER A 568 52.39 40.27 -6.34
CA SER A 568 50.98 40.68 -6.21
C SER A 568 50.80 42.16 -6.57
N GLY A 569 49.88 42.46 -7.49
CA GLY A 569 49.62 43.79 -8.02
C GLY A 569 50.62 44.29 -9.07
N ILE A 570 51.67 43.50 -9.37
CA ILE A 570 52.68 43.79 -10.41
C ILE A 570 52.56 42.78 -11.57
N ALA A 571 52.52 41.49 -11.24
CA ALA A 571 52.40 40.36 -12.15
C ALA A 571 51.56 39.26 -11.48
N ASP A 572 50.26 39.53 -11.33
CA ASP A 572 49.32 38.65 -10.62
C ASP A 572 49.25 37.23 -11.19
N ASP A 573 49.49 37.07 -12.49
CA ASP A 573 49.53 35.76 -13.15
C ASP A 573 50.68 34.88 -12.62
N LEU A 574 51.84 35.48 -12.35
CA LEU A 574 53.03 34.78 -11.83
C LEU A 574 52.83 34.38 -10.38
N TYR A 575 52.31 35.29 -9.55
CA TYR A 575 51.95 35.00 -8.17
C TYR A 575 50.94 33.85 -8.08
N SER A 576 49.89 33.92 -8.91
CA SER A 576 48.86 32.89 -8.99
C SER A 576 49.45 31.54 -9.39
N GLN A 577 50.35 31.51 -10.37
CA GLN A 577 51.00 30.27 -10.82
C GLN A 577 51.89 29.63 -9.74
N ILE A 578 52.68 30.43 -9.02
CA ILE A 578 53.54 29.93 -7.93
C ILE A 578 52.67 29.38 -6.79
N SER A 579 51.66 30.13 -6.37
CA SER A 579 50.71 29.70 -5.35
C SER A 579 50.03 28.39 -5.74
N ASP A 580 49.55 28.30 -6.99
CA ASP A 580 48.86 27.12 -7.51
C ASP A 580 49.73 25.86 -7.48
N ASN A 581 51.01 25.97 -7.83
CA ASN A 581 51.97 24.88 -7.79
C ASN A 581 52.26 24.41 -6.35
N LEU A 582 52.44 25.35 -5.41
CA LEU A 582 52.73 25.02 -4.01
C LEU A 582 51.56 24.32 -3.34
N TYR A 583 50.33 24.78 -3.58
CA TYR A 583 49.13 24.10 -3.07
C TYR A 583 48.90 22.75 -3.75
N THR A 584 49.19 22.61 -5.05
CA THR A 584 49.16 21.30 -5.72
C THR A 584 50.12 20.32 -5.07
N TYR A 585 51.36 20.75 -4.81
CA TYR A 585 52.39 19.94 -4.17
C TYR A 585 51.98 19.53 -2.75
N ALA A 586 51.43 20.45 -1.96
CA ALA A 586 50.96 20.15 -0.61
C ALA A 586 49.84 19.10 -0.58
N LEU A 587 48.99 19.06 -1.61
CA LEU A 587 47.83 18.18 -1.70
C LEU A 587 48.10 16.85 -2.43
N GLN A 588 49.21 16.72 -3.17
CA GLN A 588 49.44 15.59 -4.10
C GLN A 588 49.42 14.19 -3.44
N GLU A 589 49.78 14.11 -2.15
CA GLU A 589 49.87 12.85 -1.39
C GLU A 589 48.69 12.64 -0.45
N VAL A 590 47.73 13.58 -0.42
CA VAL A 590 46.57 13.47 0.45
C VAL A 590 45.55 12.54 -0.21
N PRO A 591 45.08 11.50 0.48
CA PRO A 591 44.04 10.61 -0.04
C PRO A 591 42.81 11.39 -0.47
N LYS A 592 42.20 10.90 -1.55
CA LYS A 592 41.04 11.50 -2.22
C LYS A 592 39.84 11.67 -1.28
N GLU A 593 39.62 10.71 -0.39
CA GLU A 593 38.58 10.74 0.65
C GLU A 593 38.86 11.80 1.72
N GLU A 594 40.12 11.98 2.12
CA GLU A 594 40.52 13.03 3.07
C GLU A 594 40.36 14.42 2.45
N LEU A 595 40.71 14.59 1.18
CA LEU A 595 40.49 15.82 0.42
C LEU A 595 39.01 16.17 0.34
N LEU A 596 38.15 15.19 0.07
CA LEU A 596 36.70 15.40 0.04
C LEU A 596 36.18 15.85 1.41
N LEU A 597 36.55 15.17 2.49
CA LEU A 597 36.15 15.57 3.85
C LEU A 597 36.66 16.97 4.20
N LEU A 598 37.92 17.28 3.89
CA LEU A 598 38.48 18.60 4.10
C LEU A 598 37.70 19.67 3.34
N TYR A 599 37.37 19.46 2.06
CA TYR A 599 36.60 20.41 1.26
C TYR A 599 35.21 20.65 1.85
N LEU A 600 34.49 19.57 2.20
CA LEU A 600 33.14 19.64 2.76
C LEU A 600 33.09 20.44 4.06
N TYR A 601 34.15 20.38 4.89
CA TYR A 601 34.21 21.04 6.19
C TYR A 601 35.16 22.25 6.22
N LEU A 602 35.63 22.74 5.07
CA LEU A 602 36.70 23.73 4.97
C LEU A 602 36.41 25.01 5.77
N ASP A 603 35.14 25.43 5.80
CA ASP A 603 34.72 26.63 6.51
C ASP A 603 34.88 26.48 8.03
N ASN A 604 34.78 25.25 8.56
CA ASN A 604 34.89 24.91 9.98
C ASN A 604 36.33 24.69 10.45
N VAL A 605 37.31 24.72 9.55
CA VAL A 605 38.73 24.49 9.86
C VAL A 605 39.43 25.78 10.28
N ASP A 606 40.39 25.67 11.21
CA ASP A 606 41.29 26.76 11.62
C ASP A 606 42.41 27.02 10.59
N LEU A 607 42.05 27.76 9.54
CA LEU A 607 42.91 28.24 8.46
C LEU A 607 42.62 29.72 8.19
N ASN A 608 43.63 30.46 7.74
CA ASN A 608 43.43 31.85 7.32
C ASN A 608 42.55 31.90 6.04
N GLN A 609 41.98 33.06 5.72
CA GLN A 609 41.05 33.20 4.59
C GLN A 609 41.70 32.92 3.23
N GLN A 610 42.98 33.25 3.07
CA GLN A 610 43.70 33.05 1.81
C GLN A 610 43.95 31.56 1.55
N ASP A 611 44.37 30.81 2.57
CA ASP A 611 44.57 29.37 2.49
C ASP A 611 43.24 28.65 2.20
N LYS A 612 42.15 29.06 2.86
CA LYS A 612 40.80 28.54 2.56
C LYS A 612 40.42 28.77 1.10
N LYS A 613 40.65 29.97 0.57
CA LYS A 613 40.35 30.30 -0.83
C LYS A 613 41.17 29.46 -1.82
N ASN A 614 42.47 29.27 -1.54
CA ASN A 614 43.35 28.46 -2.38
C ASN A 614 42.93 26.98 -2.36
N LEU A 615 42.65 26.42 -1.18
CA LEU A 615 42.16 25.05 -1.05
C LEU A 615 40.80 24.83 -1.70
N GLU A 616 39.88 25.80 -1.57
CA GLU A 616 38.57 25.77 -2.20
C GLU A 616 38.66 25.71 -3.73
N GLN A 617 39.60 26.43 -4.32
CA GLN A 617 39.83 26.38 -5.77
C GLN A 617 40.51 25.07 -6.19
N LYS A 618 41.42 24.54 -5.36
CA LYS A 618 42.33 23.47 -5.77
C LYS A 618 41.81 22.07 -5.52
N ILE A 619 41.17 21.85 -4.38
CA ILE A 619 40.66 20.52 -4.02
C ILE A 619 39.70 19.99 -5.09
N PRO A 620 38.69 20.74 -5.59
CA PRO A 620 37.81 20.24 -6.64
C PRO A 620 38.53 19.78 -7.91
N GLN A 621 39.61 20.47 -8.31
CA GLN A 621 40.40 20.09 -9.50
C GLN A 621 41.10 18.74 -9.31
N LEU A 622 41.57 18.47 -8.09
CA LEU A 622 42.20 17.20 -7.72
C LEU A 622 41.17 16.09 -7.49
N LEU A 623 39.95 16.45 -7.11
CA LEU A 623 38.86 15.49 -6.98
C LEU A 623 38.35 15.01 -8.35
N ILE A 624 38.51 15.82 -9.41
CA ILE A 624 38.06 15.52 -10.78
C ILE A 624 39.09 14.74 -11.62
N LYS A 625 40.38 14.92 -11.35
CA LYS A 625 41.47 14.14 -11.96
C LYS A 625 41.57 12.76 -11.31
#